data_AF-A0A024QGR6-F1
#
_entry.id   AF-A0A024QGR6-F1
#
_cell.length_a   1.000
_cell.length_b   1.000
_cell.length_c   1.000
_cell.angle_alpha   90.00
_cell.angle_beta   90.00
_cell.angle_gamma   90.00
#
_symmetry.space_group_name_H-M   'P 1'
#
loop_
_entity.id
_entity.type
_entity.pdbx_description
1 polymer ?
#
loop_
_entity_poly.entity_id
_entity_poly.type
_entity_poly.pdbx_seq_one_letter_code
_entity_poly.pdbx_strand_id
1 'polypeptide(L)'
;MITNKIHEIAVSSINYLFLQHVANNGDVCTNDTVEGELYTFFSTINEDYYNNKNNDIIPILSQSIVNELIEGPYLEKYDIDQLKTEIKNSIYIIMGNRFSFIEDIYLDCVSGLEYQCKEKHTI
;
A
#
# COMPACT_ATOMS: atom_id res chain seq x y z
N MET A 1 20.86 -7.56 -11.88
CA MET A 1 20.94 -6.25 -11.16
C MET A 1 20.05 -5.18 -11.79
N ILE A 2 19.93 -5.07 -13.13
CA ILE A 2 18.99 -4.13 -13.79
C ILE A 2 17.51 -4.51 -13.55
N THR A 3 17.19 -5.81 -13.57
CA THR A 3 15.82 -6.32 -13.36
C THR A 3 15.23 -5.94 -12.00
N ASN A 4 16.02 -5.96 -10.92
CA ASN A 4 15.53 -5.59 -9.59
C ASN A 4 15.16 -4.10 -9.51
N LYS A 5 15.94 -3.22 -10.14
CA LYS A 5 15.61 -1.79 -10.18
C LYS A 5 14.32 -1.50 -10.95
N ILE A 6 14.04 -2.27 -12.01
CA ILE A 6 12.79 -2.12 -12.77
C ILE A 6 11.60 -2.55 -11.91
N HIS A 7 11.72 -3.65 -11.16
CA HIS A 7 10.67 -4.09 -10.24
C HIS A 7 10.44 -3.08 -9.11
N GLU A 8 11.50 -2.55 -8.50
CA GLU A 8 11.40 -1.52 -7.46
C GLU A 8 10.67 -0.27 -7.97
N ILE A 9 11.01 0.21 -9.18
CA ILE A 9 10.32 1.36 -9.78
C ILE A 9 8.85 1.06 -10.03
N ALA A 10 8.53 -0.09 -10.63
CA ALA A 10 7.15 -0.46 -10.94
C ALA A 10 6.29 -0.57 -9.67
N VAL A 11 6.81 -1.25 -8.64
CA VAL A 11 6.13 -1.37 -7.33
C VAL A 11 5.96 0.00 -6.68
N SER A 12 6.97 0.87 -6.75
CA SER A 12 6.88 2.22 -6.19
C SER A 12 5.84 3.08 -6.91
N SER A 13 5.81 3.04 -8.25
CA SER A 13 4.83 3.79 -9.03
C SER A 13 3.39 3.34 -8.79
N ILE A 14 3.14 2.04 -8.71
CA ILE A 14 1.79 1.52 -8.44
C ILE A 14 1.39 1.76 -6.99
N ASN A 15 2.32 1.62 -6.03
CA ASN A 15 2.05 1.95 -4.64
C ASN A 15 1.71 3.44 -4.44
N TYR A 16 2.45 4.33 -5.10
CA TYR A 16 2.12 5.76 -5.12
C TYR A 16 0.70 6.00 -5.65
N LEU A 17 0.35 5.37 -6.78
CA LEU A 17 -1.00 5.46 -7.37
C LEU A 17 -2.08 5.00 -6.37
N PHE A 18 -1.84 3.89 -5.67
CA PHE A 18 -2.76 3.39 -4.64
C PHE A 18 -2.92 4.37 -3.48
N LEU A 19 -1.83 4.88 -2.91
CA LEU A 19 -1.93 5.79 -1.76
C LEU A 19 -2.53 7.15 -2.16
N GLN A 20 -2.32 7.60 -3.40
CA GLN A 20 -3.07 8.74 -3.94
C GLN A 20 -4.56 8.43 -4.10
N HIS A 21 -4.94 7.21 -4.51
CA HIS A 21 -6.35 6.79 -4.53
C HIS A 21 -6.95 6.83 -3.12
N VAL A 22 -6.27 6.26 -2.12
CA VAL A 22 -6.66 6.33 -0.70
C VAL A 22 -6.88 7.77 -0.25
N ALA A 23 -5.95 8.67 -0.55
CA ALA A 23 -6.02 10.06 -0.09
C ALA A 23 -7.08 10.90 -0.81
N ASN A 24 -7.60 10.46 -1.96
CA ASN A 24 -8.57 11.20 -2.77
C ASN A 24 -9.93 10.49 -2.89
N ASN A 25 -10.13 9.39 -2.16
CA ASN A 25 -11.31 8.53 -2.26
C ASN A 25 -12.63 9.26 -1.96
N GLY A 26 -12.59 10.31 -1.14
CA GLY A 26 -13.76 11.15 -0.83
C GLY A 26 -14.16 12.12 -1.95
N ASP A 27 -13.21 12.49 -2.83
CA ASP A 27 -13.39 13.52 -3.87
C ASP A 27 -13.51 12.93 -5.29
N VAL A 28 -13.05 11.70 -5.49
CA VAL A 28 -13.00 11.03 -6.80
C VAL A 28 -13.96 9.86 -6.79
N CYS A 29 -15.18 10.07 -7.27
CA CYS A 29 -16.09 8.96 -7.61
C CYS A 29 -15.36 7.99 -8.57
N THR A 30 -15.15 6.75 -8.12
CA THR A 30 -14.83 5.54 -8.91
C THR A 30 -13.99 5.80 -10.15
N ASN A 31 -12.67 5.74 -10.02
CA ASN A 31 -11.77 5.82 -11.17
C ASN A 31 -11.50 4.40 -11.69
N ASP A 32 -12.48 3.85 -12.40
CA ASP A 32 -12.50 2.46 -12.89
C ASP A 32 -11.19 2.03 -13.57
N THR A 33 -10.54 2.94 -14.31
CA THR A 33 -9.25 2.67 -14.96
C THR A 33 -8.13 2.47 -13.93
N VAL A 34 -7.99 3.39 -12.98
CA VAL A 34 -6.97 3.29 -11.92
C VAL A 34 -7.24 2.06 -11.05
N GLU A 35 -8.49 1.84 -10.67
CA GLU A 35 -8.90 0.71 -9.85
C GLU A 35 -8.66 -0.62 -10.57
N GLY A 36 -8.87 -0.69 -11.90
CA GLY A 36 -8.56 -1.88 -12.69
C GLY A 36 -7.07 -2.22 -12.77
N GLU A 37 -6.20 -1.22 -12.88
CA GLU A 37 -4.75 -1.40 -12.86
C GLU A 37 -4.27 -1.85 -11.46
N LEU A 38 -4.79 -1.22 -10.40
CA LEU A 38 -4.53 -1.62 -9.02
C LEU A 38 -5.01 -3.05 -8.74
N TYR A 39 -6.19 -3.42 -9.24
CA TYR A 39 -6.73 -4.77 -9.12
C TYR A 39 -5.80 -5.80 -9.77
N THR A 40 -5.33 -5.52 -10.99
CA THR A 40 -4.44 -6.40 -11.73
C THR A 40 -3.12 -6.60 -10.99
N PHE A 41 -2.56 -5.52 -10.46
CA PHE A 41 -1.32 -5.57 -9.68
C PHE A 41 -1.45 -6.39 -8.39
N PHE A 42 -2.47 -6.10 -7.57
CA PHE A 42 -2.69 -6.82 -6.31
C PHE A 42 -3.05 -8.29 -6.53
N SER A 43 -3.82 -8.59 -7.57
CA SER A 43 -4.14 -9.98 -7.93
C SER A 43 -2.87 -10.76 -8.30
N THR A 44 -1.97 -10.13 -9.07
CA THR A 44 -0.68 -10.73 -9.44
C THR A 44 0.18 -11.01 -8.22
N ILE A 45 0.32 -10.05 -7.29
CA ILE A 45 1.09 -10.25 -6.05
C ILE A 45 0.48 -11.40 -5.22
N ASN A 46 -0.84 -11.45 -5.13
CA ASN A 46 -1.51 -12.49 -4.37
C ASN A 46 -1.31 -13.88 -5.00
N GLU A 47 -1.42 -13.99 -6.32
CA GLU A 47 -1.11 -15.23 -7.03
C GLU A 47 0.34 -15.66 -6.80
N ASP A 48 1.30 -14.72 -6.89
CA ASP A 48 2.70 -15.01 -6.61
C ASP A 48 2.93 -15.46 -5.16
N TYR A 49 2.23 -14.88 -4.19
CA TYR A 49 2.33 -15.30 -2.79
C TYR A 49 1.89 -16.75 -2.54
N TYR A 50 0.79 -17.19 -3.15
CA TYR A 50 0.30 -18.55 -2.97
C TYR A 50 1.04 -19.58 -3.85
N ASN A 51 1.55 -19.16 -5.01
CA ASN A 51 2.14 -20.07 -5.99
C ASN A 51 3.68 -20.15 -5.95
N ASN A 52 4.37 -19.09 -5.52
CA ASN A 52 5.84 -19.01 -5.51
C ASN A 52 6.40 -18.99 -4.08
N LYS A 53 7.36 -19.90 -3.78
CA LYS A 53 7.98 -20.03 -2.45
C LYS A 53 9.00 -18.93 -2.10
N ASN A 54 9.48 -18.17 -3.08
CA ASN A 54 10.39 -17.03 -2.88
C ASN A 54 9.66 -15.76 -3.34
N ASN A 55 9.06 -15.04 -2.39
CA ASN A 55 8.25 -13.88 -2.72
C ASN A 55 9.01 -12.57 -2.45
N ASP A 56 10.03 -12.32 -3.29
CA ASP A 56 10.91 -11.15 -3.19
C ASP A 56 10.17 -9.82 -3.39
N ILE A 57 8.93 -9.85 -3.92
CA ILE A 57 8.11 -8.65 -4.16
C ILE A 57 7.55 -8.05 -2.85
N ILE A 58 7.26 -8.88 -1.84
CA ILE A 58 6.64 -8.41 -0.59
C ILE A 58 7.58 -7.47 0.18
N PRO A 59 8.87 -7.80 0.38
CA PRO A 59 9.82 -6.87 0.98
C PRO A 59 9.93 -5.55 0.21
N ILE A 60 9.92 -5.61 -1.13
CA ILE A 60 10.01 -4.42 -1.98
C ILE A 60 8.76 -3.54 -1.81
N LEU A 61 7.57 -4.15 -1.82
CA LEU A 61 6.31 -3.45 -1.61
C LEU A 61 6.25 -2.82 -0.22
N SER A 62 6.57 -3.58 0.83
CA SER A 62 6.54 -3.08 2.21
C SER A 62 7.48 -1.89 2.40
N GLN A 63 8.69 -1.96 1.85
CA GLN A 63 9.65 -0.85 1.90
C GLN A 63 9.14 0.37 1.13
N SER A 64 8.54 0.15 -0.04
CA SER A 64 7.93 1.21 -0.85
C SER A 64 6.79 1.91 -0.11
N ILE A 65 5.91 1.16 0.56
CA ILE A 65 4.81 1.69 1.38
C ILE A 65 5.35 2.57 2.49
N VAL A 66 6.33 2.07 3.26
CA VAL A 66 6.92 2.81 4.36
C VAL A 66 7.57 4.11 3.88
N ASN A 67 8.32 4.06 2.78
CA ASN A 67 8.97 5.24 2.22
C ASN A 67 7.93 6.29 1.80
N GLU A 68 6.90 5.89 1.05
CA GLU A 68 5.85 6.79 0.56
C GLU A 68 5.04 7.39 1.73
N LEU A 69 4.75 6.62 2.78
CA LEU A 69 4.04 7.10 3.96
C LEU A 69 4.86 8.12 4.78
N ILE A 70 6.19 7.98 4.79
CA ILE A 70 7.10 8.92 5.47
C ILE A 70 7.30 10.19 4.65
N GLU A 71 7.48 10.07 3.34
CA GLU A 71 7.81 11.18 2.44
C GLU A 71 6.56 11.95 1.97
N GLY A 72 5.41 11.27 1.90
CA GLY A 72 4.15 11.83 1.44
C GLY A 72 3.34 12.55 2.52
N PRO A 73 2.30 13.31 2.13
CA PRO A 73 1.53 14.17 3.04
C PRO A 73 0.47 13.39 3.85
N TYR A 74 0.54 12.07 3.91
CA TYR A 74 -0.53 11.22 4.44
C TYR A 74 -0.72 11.40 5.94
N LEU A 75 0.38 11.40 6.70
CA LEU A 75 0.36 11.58 8.15
C LEU A 75 0.08 13.03 8.59
N GLU A 76 0.11 13.98 7.65
CA GLU A 76 -0.35 15.36 7.90
C GLU A 76 -1.86 15.48 7.72
N LYS A 77 -2.43 14.70 6.80
CA LYS A 77 -3.86 14.73 6.45
C LYS A 77 -4.73 13.82 7.30
N TYR A 78 -4.18 12.69 7.75
CA TYR A 78 -4.91 11.66 8.46
C TYR A 78 -4.19 11.30 9.76
N ASP A 79 -4.96 11.06 10.82
CA ASP A 79 -4.43 10.26 11.92
C ASP A 79 -4.26 8.79 11.50
N ILE A 80 -3.51 8.01 12.29
CA ILE A 80 -3.16 6.62 11.95
C ILE A 80 -4.41 5.75 11.77
N ASP A 81 -5.44 5.92 12.60
CA ASP A 81 -6.64 5.08 12.56
C ASP A 81 -7.53 5.44 11.37
N GLN A 82 -7.60 6.74 11.02
CA GLN A 82 -8.23 7.23 9.81
C GLN A 82 -7.53 6.68 8.57
N LEU A 83 -6.20 6.77 8.50
CA LEU A 83 -5.43 6.27 7.36
C LEU A 83 -5.63 4.75 7.19
N LYS A 84 -5.59 3.98 8.27
CA LYS A 84 -5.91 2.54 8.25
C LYS A 84 -7.32 2.29 7.70
N THR A 85 -8.30 3.10 8.09
CA THR A 85 -9.68 2.98 7.62
C THR A 85 -9.80 3.29 6.13
N GLU A 86 -9.15 4.36 5.64
CA GLU A 86 -9.18 4.71 4.22
C GLU A 86 -8.48 3.67 3.34
N ILE A 87 -7.35 3.12 3.81
CA ILE A 87 -6.67 2.01 3.13
C ILE A 87 -7.61 0.81 3.01
N LYS A 88 -8.29 0.42 4.09
CA LYS A 88 -9.26 -0.68 4.08
C LYS A 88 -10.38 -0.43 3.08
N ASN A 89 -10.93 0.78 3.08
CA ASN A 89 -12.00 1.17 2.16
C ASN A 89 -11.53 1.10 0.70
N SER A 90 -10.35 1.64 0.37
CA SER A 90 -9.79 1.55 -0.98
C SER A 90 -9.56 0.10 -1.42
N ILE A 91 -8.97 -0.74 -0.56
CA ILE A 91 -8.75 -2.15 -0.89
C ILE A 91 -10.09 -2.85 -1.08
N TYR A 92 -11.09 -2.59 -0.25
CA TYR A 92 -12.43 -3.16 -0.43
C TYR A 92 -13.09 -2.72 -1.74
N ILE A 93 -12.96 -1.45 -2.13
CA ILE A 93 -13.47 -0.94 -3.42
C ILE A 93 -12.81 -1.67 -4.58
N ILE A 94 -11.47 -1.78 -4.56
CA ILE A 94 -10.69 -2.35 -5.67
C ILE A 94 -10.84 -3.87 -5.73
N MET A 95 -10.73 -4.55 -4.60
CA MET A 95 -10.51 -6.00 -4.51
C MET A 95 -11.69 -6.78 -3.90
N GLY A 96 -12.62 -6.08 -3.23
CA GLY A 96 -13.63 -6.70 -2.38
C GLY A 96 -13.03 -7.49 -1.20
N ASN A 97 -13.81 -8.42 -0.63
CA ASN A 97 -13.37 -9.26 0.50
C ASN A 97 -12.41 -10.41 0.11
N ARG A 98 -11.81 -10.36 -1.08
CA ARG A 98 -11.11 -11.52 -1.66
C ARG A 98 -9.64 -11.64 -1.25
N PHE A 99 -9.03 -10.57 -0.73
CA PHE A 99 -7.57 -10.49 -0.57
C PHE A 99 -7.15 -9.81 0.73
N SER A 100 -7.46 -10.42 1.88
CA SER A 100 -7.06 -9.90 3.20
C SER A 100 -5.54 -9.73 3.34
N PHE A 101 -4.75 -10.56 2.66
CA PHE A 101 -3.29 -10.51 2.71
C PHE A 101 -2.70 -9.15 2.26
N ILE A 102 -3.24 -8.55 1.19
CA ILE A 102 -2.76 -7.24 0.72
C ILE A 102 -3.11 -6.17 1.74
N GLU A 103 -4.32 -6.20 2.29
CA GLU A 103 -4.73 -5.33 3.40
C GLU A 103 -3.75 -5.44 4.58
N ASP A 104 -3.43 -6.67 5.00
CA ASP A 104 -2.53 -6.93 6.12
C ASP A 104 -1.15 -6.28 5.90
N ILE A 105 -0.55 -6.39 4.70
CA ILE A 105 0.74 -5.74 4.39
C ILE A 105 0.70 -4.24 4.63
N TYR A 106 -0.33 -3.55 4.11
CA TYR A 106 -0.44 -2.11 4.26
C TYR A 106 -0.67 -1.71 5.72
N LEU A 107 -1.55 -2.42 6.44
CA LEU A 107 -1.85 -2.13 7.83
C LEU A 107 -0.67 -2.38 8.76
N ASP A 108 0.13 -3.41 8.49
CA ASP A 108 1.37 -3.70 9.21
C ASP A 108 2.38 -2.56 9.00
N CYS A 109 2.53 -2.07 7.78
CA CYS A 109 3.42 -0.93 7.48
C CYS A 109 2.99 0.34 8.24
N VAL A 110 1.69 0.67 8.23
CA VAL A 110 1.17 1.84 8.96
C VAL A 110 1.35 1.68 10.47
N SER A 111 1.10 0.47 11.01
CA SER A 111 1.29 0.18 12.44
C SER A 111 2.76 0.24 12.86
N GLY A 112 3.68 -0.17 11.96
CA GLY A 112 5.13 -0.03 12.18
C GLY A 112 5.57 1.43 12.33
N LEU A 113 4.95 2.36 11.59
CA LEU A 113 5.21 3.80 11.72
C LEU A 113 4.71 4.36 13.04
N GLU A 114 3.54 3.91 13.50
CA GLU A 114 2.97 4.31 14.80
C GLU A 114 3.95 4.03 15.95
N TYR A 115 4.63 2.89 15.91
CA TYR A 115 5.65 2.52 16.89
C TYR A 115 6.87 3.44 16.85
N GLN A 116 7.37 3.76 15.65
CA GLN A 116 8.53 4.66 15.47
C GLN A 116 8.25 6.11 15.90
N CYS A 117 7.03 6.60 15.70
CA CYS A 117 6.63 7.93 16.16
C CYS A 117 6.55 8.02 17.69
N LYS A 118 6.09 6.96 18.37
CA LYS A 118 6.01 6.91 19.84
C LYS A 118 7.39 6.87 20.50
N GLU A 119 8.36 6.17 19.91
CA GLU A 119 9.74 6.12 20.44
C GLU A 119 10.47 7.46 20.34
N LYS A 120 10.21 8.26 19.29
CA LYS A 120 10.83 9.59 19.12
C LYS A 120 10.37 10.65 20.13
N HIS A 121 9.26 10.44 20.85
CA HIS A 121 8.70 11.38 21.82
C HIS A 121 8.99 11.01 23.29
N THR A 122 9.88 10.03 23.52
CA THR A 122 10.28 9.57 24.87
C THR A 122 11.75 9.92 25.19
N ILE A 123 12.27 11.04 24.67
CA ILE A 123 13.62 11.55 24.97
C ILE A 123 13.52 12.99 25.47
#